data_AF-A0A183E5E1-F1
#
_entry.id   AF-A0A183E5E1-F1
#
_cell.length_a   1.000
_cell.length_b   1.000
_cell.length_c   1.000
_cell.angle_alpha   90.00
_cell.angle_beta   90.00
_cell.angle_gamma   90.00
#
_symmetry.space_group_name_H-M   'P 1'
#
loop_
_entity.id
_entity.type
_entity.pdbx_description
1 polymer ?
#
loop_
_entity_poly.entity_id
_entity_poly.type
_entity_poly.pdbx_seq_one_letter_code
_entity_poly.pdbx_strand_id
1 'polypeptide(L)' 'MVSDPKGPLPPNWEIAYTEQGEKYFVDHNTGSTHWEDPRDLPDGWEKVSDGVYGTFYVE' A
#
# COMPACT_ATOMS: atom_id res chain seq x y z
N MET A 1 -5.37 -12.80 19.22
CA MET A 1 -5.84 -12.06 18.03
C MET A 1 -4.81 -10.95 17.85
N VAL A 2 -3.81 -11.17 17.01
CA VAL A 2 -2.73 -10.18 16.82
C VAL A 2 -3.28 -9.11 15.89
N SER A 3 -3.99 -8.15 16.46
CA SER A 3 -4.49 -6.98 15.74
C SER A 3 -3.28 -6.09 15.46
N ASP A 4 -2.90 -5.93 14.19
CA ASP A 4 -1.99 -4.88 13.78
C ASP A 4 -2.44 -3.54 14.41
N PRO A 5 -1.53 -2.76 15.03
CA PRO A 5 -1.89 -1.54 15.78
C PRO A 5 -2.52 -0.45 14.90
N LYS A 6 -2.53 -0.62 13.58
CA LYS A 6 -3.06 0.31 12.57
C LYS A 6 -4.50 -0.01 12.12
N GLY A 7 -5.13 -1.06 12.64
CA GLY A 7 -6.47 -1.47 12.22
C GLY A 7 -6.48 -2.28 10.92
N PRO A 8 -7.67 -2.68 10.42
CA PRO A 8 -7.78 -3.47 9.20
C PRO A 8 -7.25 -2.68 7.99
N LEU A 9 -6.71 -3.39 6.99
CA LEU A 9 -6.37 -2.78 5.70
C LEU A 9 -7.63 -2.17 5.07
N PRO A 10 -7.47 -1.14 4.22
CA PRO A 10 -8.58 -0.66 3.41
C PRO A 10 -9.18 -1.81 2.58
N PRO A 11 -10.46 -1.73 2.21
CA PRO A 11 -11.06 -2.71 1.34
C PRO A 11 -10.26 -2.85 0.04
N ASN A 12 -10.10 -4.08 -0.44
CA ASN A 12 -9.30 -4.44 -1.62
C ASN A 12 -7.79 -4.19 -1.47
N TRP A 13 -7.27 -4.03 -0.25
CA TRP A 13 -5.83 -4.08 0.01
C TRP A 13 -5.43 -5.39 0.69
N GLU A 14 -4.33 -5.98 0.24
CA GLU A 14 -3.75 -7.20 0.80
C GLU A 14 -2.29 -6.97 1.21
N ILE A 15 -1.85 -7.57 2.33
CA ILE A 15 -0.44 -7.61 2.71
C ILE A 15 0.15 -8.92 2.21
N ALA A 16 1.22 -8.81 1.44
CA ALA A 16 1.98 -9.95 0.96
C ALA A 16 3.48 -9.79 1.29
N TYR A 17 4.22 -10.88 1.14
CA TYR A 17 5.66 -10.93 1.44
C TYR A 17 6.41 -11.46 0.24
N THR A 18 7.52 -10.81 -0.11
CA THR A 18 8.38 -11.28 -1.19
C THR A 18 9.11 -12.55 -0.78
N GLU A 19 9.72 -13.24 -1.73
CA GLU A 19 10.62 -14.39 -1.43
C GLU A 19 11.80 -13.99 -0.53
N GLN A 20 12.13 -12.69 -0.47
CA GLN A 20 13.17 -12.14 0.41
C GLN A 20 12.64 -11.82 1.82
N GLY A 21 11.34 -12.01 2.07
CA GLY A 21 10.67 -11.71 3.34
C GLY A 21 10.29 -10.24 3.50
N GLU A 22 10.36 -9.43 2.45
CA GLU A 22 9.98 -8.02 2.49
C GLU A 22 8.46 -7.89 2.41
N LYS A 23 7.88 -7.10 3.32
CA LYS A 23 6.44 -6.82 3.33
C LYS A 23 6.10 -5.82 2.22
N TYR A 24 5.09 -6.14 1.42
CA TYR A 24 4.49 -5.24 0.44
C TYR A 24 2.96 -5.28 0.53
N PHE A 25 2.33 -4.29 -0.07
CA PHE A 25 0.90 -4.05 -0.06
C PHE A 25 0.37 -4.12 -1.49
N VAL A 26 -0.61 -4.97 -1.72
CA VAL A 26 -1.26 -5.17 -3.01
C VAL A 26 -2.57 -4.40 -3.00
N ASP A 27 -2.69 -3.46 -3.92
CA ASP A 27 -3.94 -2.78 -4.19
C ASP A 27 -4.71 -3.54 -5.29
N HIS A 28 -5.81 -4.19 -4.91
CA HIS A 28 -6.69 -4.88 -5.85
C HIS A 28 -7.68 -3.93 -6.54
N ASN A 29 -7.75 -2.65 -6.17
CA ASN A 29 -8.59 -1.67 -6.85
C ASN A 29 -8.02 -1.34 -8.24
N THR A 30 -6.71 -1.11 -8.32
CA THR A 30 -5.95 -0.79 -9.53
C THR A 30 -5.10 -1.95 -10.04
N GLY A 31 -4.89 -2.97 -9.21
CA GLY A 31 -3.99 -4.10 -9.51
C GLY A 31 -2.51 -3.73 -9.35
N SER A 32 -2.20 -2.70 -8.58
CA SER A 32 -0.84 -2.21 -8.33
C SER A 32 -0.26 -2.78 -7.05
N THR A 33 1.07 -2.79 -6.94
CA THR A 33 1.77 -3.20 -5.71
C THR A 33 2.64 -2.07 -5.20
N HIS A 34 2.61 -1.87 -3.89
CA HIS A 34 3.29 -0.79 -3.18
C HIS A 34 4.12 -1.35 -2.03
N TRP A 35 5.28 -0.77 -1.79
CA TRP A 35 6.13 -1.14 -0.64
C TRP A 35 5.71 -0.44 0.64
N GLU A 36 4.87 0.58 0.51
CA GLU A 36 4.49 1.50 1.59
C GLU A 36 3.06 1.22 2.04
N ASP A 37 2.81 1.40 3.32
CA ASP A 37 1.51 1.11 3.92
C ASP A 37 0.51 2.20 3.51
N PRO A 38 -0.59 1.86 2.81
CA PRO A 38 -1.60 2.85 2.42
C PRO A 38 -2.29 3.50 3.63
N ARG A 39 -2.21 2.92 4.82
CA ARG A 39 -2.77 3.50 6.06
C ARG A 39 -1.92 4.62 6.63
N ASP A 40 -0.69 4.82 6.12
CA ASP A 40 0.10 6.02 6.39
C ASP A 40 -0.31 7.19 5.47
N LEU A 41 -1.14 6.94 4.44
CA LEU A 41 -1.69 7.97 3.58
C LEU A 41 -3.08 8.40 4.10
N PRO A 42 -3.45 9.68 3.97
CA PRO A 42 -4.81 10.12 4.27
C PRO A 42 -5.84 9.38 3.39
N ASP A 43 -7.06 9.19 3.88
CA ASP A 43 -8.17 8.63 3.09
C ASP A 43 -8.29 9.37 1.74
N GLY A 44 -8.21 8.61 0.64
CA GLY A 44 -8.30 9.12 -0.73
C GLY A 44 -6.97 9.50 -1.38
N TRP A 45 -5.83 9.29 -0.74
CA TRP A 45 -4.52 9.59 -1.31
C TRP A 45 -3.85 8.31 -1.83
N GLU A 46 -3.63 8.20 -3.15
CA GLU A 46 -2.80 7.15 -3.74
C GLU A 46 -1.39 7.67 -3.99
N LYS A 47 -0.38 6.96 -3.47
CA LYS A 47 1.03 7.30 -3.67
C LYS A 47 1.56 6.59 -4.93
N VAL A 48 1.66 7.31 -6.03
CA VAL A 48 2.20 6.82 -7.30
C VAL A 48 3.70 7.10 -7.35
N SER A 49 4.53 6.06 -7.30
CA SER A 49 5.97 6.19 -7.54
C SER A 49 6.27 5.98 -9.02
N ASP A 50 6.55 7.07 -9.75
CA ASP A 50 7.03 7.03 -11.11
C ASP A 50 8.55 7.23 -11.15
N GLY A 51 9.28 6.38 -11.90
CA GLY A 51 10.75 6.42 -11.94
C GLY A 51 11.34 7.64 -12.64
N VAL A 52 10.53 8.38 -13.41
CA VAL A 52 10.93 9.59 -14.14
C VAL A 52 10.57 10.84 -13.34
N TYR A 53 9.42 10.83 -12.69
CA TYR A 53 8.86 12.01 -12.06
C TYR A 53 8.95 11.99 -10.51
N GLY A 54 9.26 10.85 -9.91
CA GLY A 54 9.33 10.66 -8.46
C GLY A 54 7.99 10.23 -7.87
N THR A 55 7.77 10.52 -6.59
CA THR A 55 6.53 10.18 -5.92
C THR A 55 5.47 11.26 -6.12
N PHE A 56 4.32 10.87 -6.65
CA PHE A 56 3.09 11.66 -6.71
C PHE A 56 2.09 11.17 -5.70
N TYR A 57 1.33 12.09 -5.14
CA TYR A 57 0.13 11.77 -4.40
C TYR A 57 -1.05 12.22 -5.24
N VAL A 58 -1.94 11.30 -5.61
CA VAL A 58 -3.14 11.60 -6.40
C VAL A 58 -4.40 11.39 -5.57
N GLU A 59 -5.40 12.24 -5.81
CA GLU A 59 -6.77 12.20 -5.27
C GLU A 59 -7.68 11.35 -6.16
#